data_AF-A0A2N3DKF7-F1
#
_entry.id   AF-A0A2N3DKF7-F1
#
_cell.length_a   1.000
_cell.length_b   1.000
_cell.length_c   1.000
_cell.angle_alpha   90.00
_cell.angle_beta   90.00
_cell.angle_gamma   90.00
#
_symmetry.space_group_name_H-M   'P 1'
#
loop_
_entity.id
_entity.type
_entity.pdbx_description
1 polymer ?
#
loop_
_entity_poly.entity_id
_entity_poly.type
_entity_poly.pdbx_seq_one_letter_code
_entity_poly.pdbx_strand_id
1 'polypeptide(L)'
;GLVFQGTAGSEFNAYDAATGDKLWSFAAQTGVVAPPVTYTVDGEQYVAVLAGWGGAYALSVDGALIADKAPVRNVSRLLVFKLGGKAQLPPAPELAELPLDPPPSKASADVIALGQAKYGRYCAVCHAPGAVGSTVLPDLRRAGSLESASAWNAVVEGGMLKDNGMASFAGSLSKDEIEAIRAYVIHRANEDKAIEGTKKVARR
;
A
#
# COMPACT_ATOMS: atom_id res chain seq x y z
N GLY A 1 -24.17 25.96 5.60
CA GLY A 1 -24.13 25.00 4.46
C GLY A 1 -23.27 23.82 4.86
N LEU A 2 -23.10 22.80 4.02
CA LEU A 2 -22.29 21.62 4.35
C LEU A 2 -21.11 21.44 3.39
N VAL A 3 -19.98 20.96 3.91
CA VAL A 3 -18.86 20.42 3.13
C VAL A 3 -18.67 18.96 3.49
N PHE A 4 -18.65 18.09 2.48
CA PHE A 4 -18.36 16.66 2.66
C PHE A 4 -16.92 16.37 2.25
N GLN A 5 -16.21 15.56 3.02
CA GLN A 5 -14.82 15.20 2.73
C GLN A 5 -14.48 13.81 3.26
N GLY A 6 -13.81 13.03 2.43
CA GLY A 6 -13.13 11.81 2.82
C GLY A 6 -11.72 12.08 3.36
N THR A 7 -11.25 11.27 4.30
CA THR A 7 -9.91 11.42 4.89
C THR A 7 -9.03 10.21 4.62
N ALA A 8 -7.70 10.40 4.70
CA ALA A 8 -6.75 9.30 4.71
C ALA A 8 -6.93 8.41 5.96
N GLY A 9 -7.46 8.94 7.06
CA GLY A 9 -7.73 8.20 8.32
C GLY A 9 -8.96 7.29 8.28
N SER A 10 -9.45 6.95 7.09
CA SER A 10 -10.61 6.09 6.87
C SER A 10 -11.96 6.62 7.37
N GLU A 11 -12.12 7.94 7.39
CA GLU A 11 -13.39 8.59 7.70
C GLU A 11 -14.01 9.26 6.47
N PHE A 12 -15.33 9.30 6.42
CA PHE A 12 -16.10 10.21 5.58
C PHE A 12 -16.90 11.16 6.47
N ASN A 13 -16.65 12.46 6.32
CA ASN A 13 -17.07 13.48 7.27
C ASN A 13 -17.97 14.52 6.60
N ALA A 14 -18.83 15.16 7.40
CA ALA A 14 -19.57 16.37 7.03
C ALA A 14 -19.24 17.49 8.01
N TYR A 15 -18.98 18.67 7.48
CA TYR A 15 -18.59 19.86 8.23
C TYR A 15 -19.56 21.01 7.97
N ASP A 16 -19.71 21.89 8.95
CA ASP A 16 -20.34 23.19 8.73
C ASP A 16 -19.46 24.03 7.79
N ALA A 17 -20.04 24.54 6.70
CA ALA A 17 -19.29 25.26 5.69
C ALA A 17 -18.80 26.65 6.12
N ALA A 18 -19.38 27.24 7.16
CA ALA A 18 -18.99 28.56 7.65
C ALA A 18 -17.93 28.48 8.76
N THR A 19 -18.05 27.50 9.66
CA THR A 19 -17.15 27.37 10.82
C THR A 19 -16.07 26.29 10.66
N GLY A 20 -16.31 25.30 9.81
CA GLY A 20 -15.46 24.11 9.69
C GLY A 20 -15.70 23.07 10.80
N ASP A 21 -16.73 23.25 11.64
CA ASP A 21 -17.05 22.29 12.71
C ASP A 21 -17.48 20.95 12.13
N LYS A 22 -16.94 19.85 12.66
CA LYS A 22 -17.34 18.50 12.24
C LYS A 22 -18.72 18.17 12.83
N LEU A 23 -19.71 18.01 11.95
CA LEU A 23 -21.10 17.74 12.32
C LEU A 23 -21.44 16.25 12.30
N TRP A 24 -20.74 15.48 11.46
CA TRP A 24 -20.97 14.04 11.29
C TRP A 24 -19.71 13.34 10.78
N SER A 25 -19.53 12.07 11.17
CA SER A 25 -18.43 11.20 10.73
C SER A 25 -18.96 9.78 10.54
N PHE A 26 -18.37 9.08 9.56
CA PHE A 26 -18.59 7.67 9.31
C PHE A 26 -17.27 6.95 9.04
N ALA A 27 -17.08 5.79 9.68
CA ALA A 27 -15.92 4.94 9.46
C ALA A 27 -16.03 4.19 8.12
N ALA A 28 -15.35 4.69 7.09
CA ALA A 28 -15.39 4.16 5.72
C ALA A 28 -14.61 2.84 5.54
N GLN A 29 -13.88 2.38 6.58
CA GLN A 29 -12.98 1.21 6.58
C GLN A 29 -11.78 1.29 5.61
N THR A 30 -11.63 2.40 4.88
CA THR A 30 -10.52 2.66 3.98
C THR A 30 -10.35 4.16 3.79
N GLY A 31 -9.15 4.61 3.42
CA GLY A 31 -8.89 5.99 3.06
C GLY A 31 -9.74 6.43 1.86
N VAL A 32 -10.26 7.65 1.91
CA VAL A 32 -11.14 8.18 0.88
C VAL A 32 -10.47 9.37 0.20
N VAL A 33 -10.06 9.17 -1.06
CA VAL A 33 -9.34 10.17 -1.87
C VAL A 33 -10.24 10.85 -2.88
N ALA A 34 -11.26 10.13 -3.38
CA ALA A 34 -12.17 10.65 -4.39
C ALA A 34 -13.07 11.76 -3.81
N PRO A 35 -13.43 12.79 -4.61
CA PRO A 35 -14.39 13.78 -4.19
C PRO A 35 -15.80 13.16 -4.05
N PRO A 36 -16.59 13.56 -3.05
CA PRO A 36 -17.98 13.15 -2.95
C PRO A 36 -18.85 13.89 -3.98
N VAL A 37 -19.96 13.26 -4.34
CA VAL A 37 -21.01 13.82 -5.21
C VAL A 37 -22.36 13.74 -4.52
N THR A 38 -23.29 14.64 -4.83
CA THR A 38 -24.66 14.59 -4.33
C THR A 38 -25.66 14.60 -5.50
N TYR A 39 -26.78 13.93 -5.33
CA TYR A 39 -27.84 13.79 -6.33
C TYR A 39 -29.19 13.52 -5.66
N THR A 40 -30.27 13.54 -6.42
CA THR A 40 -31.63 13.21 -5.96
C THR A 40 -32.23 12.05 -6.75
N VAL A 41 -33.02 11.22 -6.07
CA VAL A 41 -33.84 10.15 -6.68
C VAL A 41 -35.21 10.19 -6.01
N ASP A 42 -36.28 10.33 -6.80
CA ASP A 42 -37.66 10.38 -6.32
C ASP A 42 -37.89 11.41 -5.19
N GLY A 43 -37.19 12.54 -5.25
CA GLY A 43 -37.26 13.62 -4.26
C GLY A 43 -36.40 13.43 -3.01
N GLU A 44 -35.74 12.28 -2.84
CA GLU A 44 -34.78 12.06 -1.74
C GLU A 44 -33.35 12.44 -2.17
N GLN A 45 -32.62 13.14 -1.31
CA GLN A 45 -31.22 13.50 -1.53
C GLN A 45 -30.27 12.39 -1.06
N TYR A 46 -29.25 12.14 -1.86
CA TYR A 46 -28.17 11.20 -1.60
C TYR A 46 -26.81 11.90 -1.68
N VAL A 47 -25.86 11.41 -0.91
CA VAL A 47 -24.44 11.76 -1.02
C VAL A 47 -23.66 10.48 -1.26
N ALA A 48 -22.88 10.42 -2.34
CA ALA A 48 -22.09 9.26 -2.70
C ALA A 48 -20.60 9.59 -2.74
N VAL A 49 -19.77 8.62 -2.39
CA VAL A 49 -18.32 8.73 -2.49
C VAL A 49 -17.73 7.37 -2.83
N LEU A 50 -16.72 7.38 -3.69
CA LEU A 50 -15.89 6.21 -3.97
C LEU A 50 -14.81 6.11 -2.89
N ALA A 51 -15.02 5.21 -1.93
CA ALA A 51 -14.04 4.93 -0.89
C ALA A 51 -13.01 3.94 -1.43
N GLY A 52 -11.74 4.31 -1.36
CA GLY A 52 -10.64 3.50 -1.86
C GLY A 52 -9.30 4.21 -1.71
N TRP A 53 -8.43 3.64 -0.87
CA TRP A 53 -7.08 4.16 -0.67
C TRP A 53 -6.20 3.86 -1.90
N GLY A 54 -5.51 4.88 -2.39
CA GLY A 54 -4.71 4.77 -3.60
C GLY A 54 -4.13 6.10 -4.07
N GLY A 55 -3.68 6.12 -5.32
CA GLY A 55 -2.97 7.26 -5.91
C GLY A 55 -1.47 7.26 -5.60
N ALA A 56 -0.74 8.19 -6.21
CA ALA A 56 0.73 8.21 -6.17
C ALA A 56 1.30 8.20 -4.75
N TYR A 57 0.73 9.01 -3.84
CA TYR A 57 1.15 9.08 -2.45
C TYR A 57 1.05 7.71 -1.76
N ALA A 58 -0.06 7.00 -1.95
CA ALA A 58 -0.25 5.69 -1.35
C ALA A 58 0.73 4.62 -1.87
N LEU A 59 1.33 4.82 -3.04
CA LEU A 59 2.32 3.89 -3.62
C LEU A 59 3.75 4.20 -3.21
N SER A 60 4.09 5.48 -3.07
CA SER A 60 5.50 5.92 -2.98
C SER A 60 5.99 6.19 -1.56
N VAL A 61 5.11 6.23 -0.56
CA VAL A 61 5.53 6.44 0.84
C VAL A 61 6.06 5.15 1.48
N ASP A 62 7.13 5.26 2.25
CA ASP A 62 7.77 4.16 2.96
C ASP A 62 7.98 4.45 4.45
N GLY A 63 8.52 3.45 5.16
CA GLY A 63 9.10 3.62 6.49
C GLY A 63 8.11 3.95 7.61
N ALA A 64 8.57 4.73 8.59
CA ALA A 64 7.84 5.05 9.82
C ALA A 64 6.49 5.74 9.57
N LEU A 65 6.35 6.46 8.44
CA LEU A 65 5.10 7.12 8.05
C LEU A 65 3.95 6.13 7.80
N ILE A 66 4.25 4.90 7.34
CA ILE A 66 3.27 3.81 7.21
C ILE A 66 3.01 3.15 8.57
N ALA A 67 4.05 2.93 9.37
CA ALA A 67 3.97 2.22 10.64
C ALA A 67 3.18 2.99 11.72
N ASP A 68 3.36 4.32 11.78
CA ASP A 68 2.77 5.17 12.82
C ASP A 68 1.30 5.55 12.54
N LYS A 69 0.85 5.43 11.28
CA LYS A 69 -0.51 5.85 10.88
C LYS A 69 -1.57 4.76 10.86
N ALA A 70 -1.20 3.54 11.29
CA ALA A 70 -1.93 2.30 11.04
C ALA A 70 -2.16 2.11 9.53
N PRO A 71 -1.50 1.12 8.88
CA PRO A 71 -1.57 0.95 7.45
C PRO A 71 -3.02 0.98 6.93
N VAL A 72 -3.38 2.05 6.21
CA VAL A 72 -4.73 2.22 5.65
C VAL A 72 -4.84 1.30 4.45
N ARG A 73 -5.58 0.19 4.58
CA ARG A 73 -5.80 -0.74 3.47
C ARG A 73 -6.81 -0.17 2.48
N ASN A 74 -6.60 -0.44 1.19
CA ASN A 74 -7.63 -0.22 0.19
C ASN A 74 -8.76 -1.26 0.34
N VAL A 75 -9.97 -0.79 0.62
CA VAL A 75 -11.19 -1.60 0.60
C VAL A 75 -12.21 -0.88 -0.28
N SER A 76 -12.11 -1.10 -1.59
CA SER A 76 -12.86 -0.32 -2.58
C SER A 76 -14.37 -0.54 -2.48
N ARG A 77 -15.12 0.55 -2.28
CA ARG A 77 -16.60 0.55 -2.22
C ARG A 77 -17.18 1.85 -2.76
N LEU A 78 -18.38 1.76 -3.34
CA LEU A 78 -19.28 2.91 -3.47
C LEU A 78 -20.07 3.04 -2.17
N LEU A 79 -19.85 4.12 -1.44
CA LEU A 79 -20.62 4.45 -0.24
C LEU A 79 -21.68 5.48 -0.61
N VAL A 80 -22.94 5.21 -0.26
CA VAL A 80 -24.08 6.09 -0.54
C VAL A 80 -24.84 6.34 0.74
N PHE A 81 -25.05 7.61 1.07
CA PHE A 81 -25.69 8.08 2.30
C PHE A 81 -26.96 8.83 1.97
N LYS A 82 -27.97 8.65 2.82
CA LYS A 82 -29.17 9.51 2.89
C LYS A 82 -29.63 9.66 4.33
N LEU A 83 -30.49 10.65 4.60
CA LEU A 83 -31.10 10.81 5.92
C LEU A 83 -31.90 9.55 6.29
N GLY A 84 -31.73 9.07 7.53
CA GLY A 84 -32.40 7.86 8.03
C GLY A 84 -31.89 6.53 7.48
N GLY A 85 -30.80 6.52 6.69
CA GLY A 85 -30.17 5.28 6.21
C GLY A 85 -29.68 4.40 7.37
N LYS A 86 -29.92 3.08 7.29
CA LYS A 86 -29.60 2.11 8.35
C LYS A 86 -28.64 1.00 7.90
N ALA A 87 -28.16 1.05 6.66
CA ALA A 87 -27.22 0.06 6.15
C ALA A 87 -25.90 0.13 6.95
N GLN A 88 -25.29 -1.03 7.17
CA GLN A 88 -24.03 -1.17 7.88
C GLN A 88 -22.99 -1.80 6.94
N LEU A 89 -21.74 -1.40 7.09
CA LEU A 89 -20.65 -2.08 6.39
C LEU A 89 -20.49 -3.50 6.96
N PRO A 90 -20.13 -4.48 6.12
CA PRO A 90 -19.68 -5.76 6.64
C PRO A 90 -18.41 -5.57 7.49
N PRO A 91 -18.03 -6.56 8.31
CA PRO A 91 -16.76 -6.52 9.04
C PRO A 91 -15.58 -6.22 8.11
N ALA A 92 -14.61 -5.45 8.62
CA ALA A 92 -13.39 -5.18 7.87
C ALA A 92 -12.64 -6.50 7.60
N PRO A 93 -12.13 -6.73 6.38
CA PRO A 93 -11.34 -7.92 6.09
C PRO A 93 -10.09 -7.98 6.98
N GLU A 94 -9.76 -9.18 7.45
CA GLU A 94 -8.53 -9.40 8.21
C GLU A 94 -7.29 -9.06 7.36
N LEU A 95 -6.28 -8.47 7.99
CA LEU A 95 -5.00 -8.21 7.37
C LEU A 95 -4.10 -9.42 7.63
N ALA A 96 -3.83 -10.20 6.59
CA ALA A 96 -2.82 -11.24 6.66
C ALA A 96 -1.43 -10.58 6.71
N GLU A 97 -0.80 -10.58 7.88
CA GLU A 97 0.60 -10.17 8.03
C GLU A 97 1.49 -11.32 7.57
N LEU A 98 2.06 -11.18 6.36
CA LEU A 98 3.07 -12.12 5.90
C LEU A 98 4.30 -12.01 6.81
N PRO A 99 4.92 -13.12 7.25
CA PRO A 99 6.11 -13.07 8.08
C PRO A 99 7.28 -12.40 7.33
N LEU A 100 8.11 -11.65 8.07
CA LEU A 100 9.38 -11.14 7.54
C LEU A 100 10.45 -12.22 7.75
N ASP A 101 10.52 -13.15 6.79
CA ASP A 101 11.48 -14.26 6.81
C ASP A 101 12.25 -14.37 5.49
N PRO A 102 13.20 -13.44 5.23
CA PRO A 102 14.03 -13.47 4.04
C PRO A 102 15.16 -14.48 4.15
N PRO A 103 15.72 -14.94 3.01
CA PRO A 103 16.94 -15.73 3.01
C PRO A 103 18.13 -14.88 3.51
N PRO A 104 19.24 -15.50 3.94
CA PRO A 104 20.41 -14.75 4.36
C PRO A 104 20.99 -13.88 3.22
N SER A 105 21.31 -12.63 3.53
CA SER A 105 22.03 -11.73 2.60
C SER A 105 23.48 -12.19 2.45
N LYS A 106 23.87 -12.61 1.23
CA LYS A 106 25.22 -13.13 0.92
C LYS A 106 25.97 -12.36 -0.18
N ALA A 107 25.29 -11.42 -0.83
CA ALA A 107 25.87 -10.65 -1.93
C ALA A 107 26.92 -9.64 -1.41
N SER A 108 27.91 -9.33 -2.24
CA SER A 108 28.89 -8.27 -1.97
C SER A 108 28.24 -6.89 -1.97
N ALA A 109 28.88 -5.92 -1.30
CA ALA A 109 28.41 -4.54 -1.24
C ALA A 109 28.16 -3.92 -2.64
N ASP A 110 29.02 -4.20 -3.63
CA ASP A 110 28.86 -3.65 -4.98
C ASP A 110 27.61 -4.18 -5.71
N VAL A 111 27.26 -5.46 -5.48
CA VAL A 111 26.05 -6.08 -6.04
C VAL A 111 24.81 -5.50 -5.38
N ILE A 112 24.86 -5.29 -4.06
CA ILE A 112 23.77 -4.64 -3.32
C ILE A 112 23.58 -3.19 -3.79
N ALA A 113 24.66 -2.45 -4.00
CA ALA A 113 24.62 -1.07 -4.49
C ALA A 113 24.06 -0.98 -5.91
N LEU A 114 24.46 -1.89 -6.81
CA LEU A 114 23.87 -2.02 -8.15
C LEU A 114 22.37 -2.30 -8.05
N GLY A 115 21.99 -3.28 -7.22
CA GLY A 115 20.61 -3.64 -6.96
C GLY A 115 19.77 -2.47 -6.46
N GLN A 116 20.28 -1.71 -5.51
CA GLN A 116 19.64 -0.52 -4.97
C GLN A 116 19.39 0.54 -6.06
N ALA A 117 20.41 0.82 -6.88
CA ALA A 117 20.29 1.82 -7.95
C ALA A 117 19.24 1.42 -8.99
N LYS A 118 19.21 0.15 -9.39
CA LYS A 118 18.22 -0.37 -10.34
C LYS A 118 16.84 -0.45 -9.72
N TYR A 119 16.72 -0.90 -8.48
CA TYR A 119 15.47 -0.92 -7.72
C TYR A 119 14.85 0.49 -7.65
N GLY A 120 15.66 1.49 -7.28
CA GLY A 120 15.22 2.89 -7.21
C GLY A 120 14.68 3.40 -8.54
N ARG A 121 15.25 2.96 -9.66
CA ARG A 121 14.82 3.39 -10.99
C ARG A 121 13.58 2.66 -11.52
N TYR A 122 13.45 1.36 -11.25
CA TYR A 122 12.44 0.53 -11.92
C TYR A 122 11.32 0.04 -11.00
N CYS A 123 11.54 0.00 -9.69
CA CYS A 123 10.65 -0.68 -8.74
C CYS A 123 10.04 0.29 -7.72
N ALA A 124 10.81 1.28 -7.26
CA ALA A 124 10.45 2.14 -6.14
C ALA A 124 9.15 2.93 -6.31
N VAL A 125 8.74 3.23 -7.56
CA VAL A 125 7.49 3.95 -7.84
C VAL A 125 6.23 3.14 -7.46
N CYS A 126 6.33 1.81 -7.46
CA CYS A 126 5.24 0.91 -7.12
C CYS A 126 5.46 0.23 -5.75
N HIS A 127 6.70 -0.15 -5.44
CA HIS A 127 7.02 -0.94 -4.25
C HIS A 127 7.68 -0.11 -3.12
N ALA A 128 7.60 1.21 -3.23
CA ALA A 128 8.18 2.22 -2.35
C ALA A 128 9.73 2.21 -2.31
N PRO A 129 10.40 3.34 -1.99
CA PRO A 129 11.86 3.45 -2.10
C PRO A 129 12.66 2.45 -1.25
N GLY A 130 12.21 2.17 -0.01
CA GLY A 130 12.87 1.20 0.87
C GLY A 130 12.50 -0.27 0.68
N ALA A 131 11.76 -0.62 -0.39
CA ALA A 131 11.08 -1.91 -0.58
C ALA A 131 10.04 -2.28 0.48
N VAL A 132 9.71 -1.31 1.35
CA VAL A 132 8.61 -1.38 2.31
C VAL A 132 7.32 -1.12 1.54
N GLY A 133 6.76 -2.19 0.95
CA GLY A 133 5.55 -2.04 0.15
C GLY A 133 4.44 -1.35 0.91
N SER A 134 3.60 -0.64 0.16
CA SER A 134 2.46 0.04 0.72
C SER A 134 1.31 -0.93 1.02
N THR A 135 0.27 -0.45 1.68
CA THR A 135 -0.98 -1.21 1.84
C THR A 135 -1.79 -1.40 0.56
N VAL A 136 -1.26 -0.91 -0.57
CA VAL A 136 -1.88 -0.98 -1.89
C VAL A 136 -1.18 -2.01 -2.78
N LEU A 137 0.16 -2.08 -2.74
CA LEU A 137 0.97 -3.02 -3.53
C LEU A 137 1.87 -3.89 -2.64
N PRO A 138 2.28 -5.10 -3.09
CA PRO A 138 3.02 -6.03 -2.26
C PRO A 138 4.32 -5.46 -1.64
N ASP A 139 4.55 -5.77 -0.36
CA ASP A 139 5.82 -5.60 0.34
C ASP A 139 6.83 -6.64 -0.12
N LEU A 140 7.77 -6.22 -0.97
CA LEU A 140 8.71 -7.13 -1.61
C LEU A 140 9.66 -7.80 -0.61
N ARG A 141 9.88 -7.22 0.58
CA ARG A 141 10.69 -7.84 1.65
C ARG A 141 10.06 -9.13 2.20
N ARG A 142 8.74 -9.30 2.00
CA ARG A 142 7.95 -10.45 2.47
C ARG A 142 7.55 -11.38 1.32
N ALA A 143 8.08 -11.16 0.12
CA ALA A 143 7.74 -11.97 -1.05
C ALA A 143 8.40 -13.34 -0.99
N GLY A 144 7.62 -14.42 -1.11
CA GLY A 144 8.16 -15.79 -1.17
C GLY A 144 9.07 -16.04 -2.37
N SER A 145 9.00 -15.21 -3.42
CA SER A 145 9.92 -15.26 -4.56
C SER A 145 11.37 -14.93 -4.19
N LEU A 146 11.62 -14.29 -3.04
CA LEU A 146 13.00 -14.02 -2.58
C LEU A 146 13.80 -15.31 -2.36
N GLU A 147 13.15 -16.43 -2.02
CA GLU A 147 13.82 -17.72 -1.79
C GLU A 147 14.31 -18.39 -3.07
N SER A 148 13.78 -18.01 -4.23
CA SER A 148 14.08 -18.68 -5.50
C SER A 148 14.36 -17.68 -6.61
N ALA A 149 15.60 -17.69 -7.10
CA ALA A 149 15.99 -16.88 -8.24
C ALA A 149 15.12 -17.18 -9.48
N SER A 150 14.73 -18.43 -9.72
CA SER A 150 13.86 -18.76 -10.85
C SER A 150 12.45 -18.19 -10.67
N ALA A 151 11.89 -18.24 -9.47
CA ALA A 151 10.59 -17.64 -9.18
C ALA A 151 10.64 -16.10 -9.31
N TRP A 152 11.69 -15.47 -8.81
CA TRP A 152 11.92 -14.03 -8.96
C TRP A 152 12.01 -13.62 -10.43
N ASN A 153 12.83 -14.31 -11.22
CA ASN A 153 12.98 -14.04 -12.65
C ASN A 153 11.68 -14.29 -13.42
N ALA A 154 10.91 -15.33 -13.07
CA ALA A 154 9.62 -15.58 -13.71
C ALA A 154 8.64 -14.41 -13.53
N VAL A 155 8.71 -13.70 -12.39
CA VAL A 155 7.91 -12.49 -12.14
C VAL A 155 8.50 -11.28 -12.87
N VAL A 156 9.78 -10.95 -12.65
CA VAL A 156 10.39 -9.68 -13.09
C VAL A 156 10.76 -9.69 -14.58
N GLU A 157 11.37 -10.77 -15.06
CA GLU A 157 11.72 -10.95 -16.47
C GLU A 157 10.54 -11.56 -17.22
N GLY A 158 10.01 -12.69 -16.72
CA GLY A 158 9.01 -13.50 -17.40
C GLY A 158 7.59 -12.93 -17.42
N GLY A 159 7.30 -11.90 -16.62
CA GLY A 159 5.99 -11.27 -16.58
C GLY A 159 4.87 -12.18 -16.09
N MET A 160 5.17 -13.16 -15.23
CA MET A 160 4.19 -14.09 -14.65
C MET A 160 2.99 -13.38 -14.00
N LEU A 161 3.20 -12.14 -13.50
CA LEU A 161 2.16 -11.34 -12.84
C LEU A 161 1.68 -10.14 -13.69
N LYS A 162 1.93 -10.14 -15.01
CA LYS A 162 1.55 -9.03 -15.91
C LYS A 162 0.05 -8.74 -15.92
N ASP A 163 -0.78 -9.77 -15.83
CA ASP A 163 -2.24 -9.63 -15.81
C ASP A 163 -2.74 -8.99 -14.50
N ASN A 164 -1.90 -8.99 -13.46
CA ASN A 164 -2.12 -8.30 -12.19
C ASN A 164 -1.45 -6.91 -12.15
N GLY A 165 -0.91 -6.42 -13.28
CA GLY A 165 -0.28 -5.10 -13.39
C GLY A 165 1.23 -5.05 -13.09
N MET A 166 1.88 -6.17 -12.77
CA MET A 166 3.34 -6.22 -12.61
C MET A 166 4.04 -6.35 -13.96
N ALA A 167 4.68 -5.26 -14.41
CA ALA A 167 5.34 -5.22 -15.70
C ALA A 167 6.49 -6.25 -15.83
N SER A 168 6.68 -6.76 -17.05
CA SER A 168 7.92 -7.46 -17.43
C SER A 168 9.01 -6.44 -17.75
N PHE A 169 10.23 -6.73 -17.32
CA PHE A 169 11.41 -5.90 -17.52
C PHE A 169 12.44 -6.55 -18.45
N ALA A 170 12.08 -7.59 -19.20
CA ALA A 170 13.00 -8.32 -20.09
C ALA A 170 13.71 -7.43 -21.14
N GLY A 171 13.11 -6.30 -21.53
CA GLY A 171 13.71 -5.33 -22.45
C GLY A 171 14.49 -4.18 -21.77
N SER A 172 14.48 -4.12 -20.44
CA SER A 172 14.96 -2.94 -19.68
C SER A 172 16.03 -3.28 -18.64
N LEU A 173 16.16 -4.55 -18.27
CA LEU A 173 17.10 -5.05 -17.26
C LEU A 173 17.78 -6.32 -17.76
N SER A 174 19.08 -6.45 -17.49
CA SER A 174 19.79 -7.72 -17.68
C SER A 174 19.48 -8.70 -16.54
N LYS A 175 19.76 -9.99 -16.75
CA LYS A 175 19.59 -11.02 -15.70
C LYS A 175 20.42 -10.72 -14.45
N ASP A 176 21.64 -10.23 -14.62
CA ASP A 176 22.50 -9.85 -13.49
C ASP A 176 21.94 -8.64 -12.74
N GLU A 177 21.33 -7.68 -13.43
CA GLU A 177 20.66 -6.55 -12.80
C GLU A 177 19.41 -6.98 -12.04
N ILE A 178 18.62 -7.92 -12.59
CA ILE A 178 17.44 -8.49 -11.93
C ILE A 178 17.84 -9.24 -10.65
N GLU A 179 18.92 -10.03 -10.72
CA GLU A 179 19.46 -10.73 -9.56
C GLU A 179 20.05 -9.76 -8.53
N ALA A 180 20.73 -8.69 -8.96
CA ALA A 180 21.20 -7.63 -8.07
C ALA A 180 20.03 -6.94 -7.34
N ILE A 181 18.91 -6.68 -8.02
CA ILE A 181 17.69 -6.16 -7.38
C ILE A 181 17.18 -7.14 -6.31
N ARG A 182 17.12 -8.44 -6.61
CA ARG A 182 16.72 -9.47 -5.63
C ARG A 182 17.63 -9.44 -4.41
N ALA A 183 18.95 -9.38 -4.63
CA ALA A 183 19.94 -9.30 -3.56
C ALA A 183 19.77 -8.05 -2.68
N TYR A 184 19.47 -6.89 -3.30
CA TYR A 184 19.16 -5.66 -2.56
C TYR A 184 17.89 -5.81 -1.70
N VAL A 185 16.81 -6.38 -2.24
CA VAL A 185 15.57 -6.58 -1.46
C VAL A 185 15.79 -7.55 -0.29
N ILE A 186 16.57 -8.63 -0.51
CA ILE A 186 16.97 -9.55 0.56
C ILE A 186 17.78 -8.82 1.63
N HIS A 187 18.73 -7.98 1.23
CA HIS A 187 19.53 -7.18 2.16
C HIS A 187 18.63 -6.28 3.02
N ARG A 188 17.76 -5.48 2.39
CA ARG A 188 16.77 -4.62 3.08
C ARG A 188 15.88 -5.42 4.05
N ALA A 189 15.37 -6.57 3.62
CA ALA A 189 14.53 -7.42 4.45
C ALA A 189 15.25 -7.93 5.70
N ASN A 190 16.55 -8.27 5.59
CA ASN A 190 17.37 -8.70 6.73
C ASN A 190 17.68 -7.53 7.69
N GLU A 191 17.95 -6.32 7.17
CA GLU A 191 18.10 -5.12 8.02
C GLU A 191 16.84 -4.87 8.85
N ASP A 192 15.66 -4.93 8.23
CA ASP A 192 14.40 -4.69 8.92
C ASP A 192 14.05 -5.83 9.90
N LYS A 193 14.39 -7.09 9.59
CA LYS A 193 14.25 -8.23 10.51
C LYS A 193 15.08 -8.03 11.79
N ALA A 194 16.31 -7.51 11.66
CA ALA A 194 17.15 -7.20 12.81
C ALA A 194 16.54 -6.10 13.70
N ILE A 195 15.89 -5.09 13.08
CA ILE A 195 15.20 -4.00 13.79
C ILE A 195 13.92 -4.49 14.48
N GLU A 196 13.09 -5.29 13.81
CA GLU A 196 11.88 -5.88 14.42
C GLU A 196 12.25 -6.79 15.61
N GLY A 197 13.33 -7.55 15.49
CA GLY A 197 13.88 -8.36 16.58
C GLY A 197 14.29 -7.54 17.81
N THR A 198 15.00 -6.42 17.61
CA THR A 198 15.42 -5.53 18.71
C THR A 198 14.25 -4.86 19.41
N LYS A 199 13.21 -4.43 18.68
CA LYS A 199 11.99 -3.85 19.27
C LYS A 199 11.19 -4.86 20.12
N LYS A 200 11.17 -6.15 19.76
CA LYS A 200 10.53 -7.20 20.56
C LYS A 200 11.30 -7.49 21.87
N VAL A 201 12.62 -7.38 21.85
CA VAL A 201 13.46 -7.55 23.06
C VAL A 201 13.31 -6.36 24.01
N ALA A 202 13.24 -5.13 23.50
CA ALA A 202 13.09 -3.91 24.31
C ALA A 202 11.70 -3.73 24.96
N ARG A 203 10.69 -4.53 24.56
CA ARG A 203 9.34 -4.54 25.13
C ARG A 203 9.11 -5.66 26.15
N ARG A 204 10.12 -6.48 26.44
CA ARG A 204 10.12 -7.49 27.51
C ARG A 204 10.89 -6.95 28.71
#